data_AF-A0A017TH39-F1
#
_entry.id   AF-A0A017TH39-F1
#
_cell.length_a   1.000
_cell.length_b   1.000
_cell.length_c   1.000
_cell.angle_alpha   90.00
_cell.angle_beta   90.00
_cell.angle_gamma   90.00
#
_symmetry.space_group_name_H-M   'P 1'
#
loop_
_entity.id
_entity.type
_entity.pdbx_description
1 polymer ?
#
loop_
_entity_poly.entity_id
_entity_poly.type
_entity_poly.pdbx_seq_one_letter_code
_entity_poly.pdbx_strand_id
1 'polypeptide(L)'
;MRGAPGVVRALTHVGALVGALVVLSAPALAQEAPAPGVPATPAAPVAPAAPAAPAAPAAPAAPDAPAAPDAPAVPEGAAPLPSGWYGGSETPWRGPPPSRLPSWMNPQRLEYEEGDPIPPRYALVTRPNRKLLTGGMITFMVPYVASVVVSTFALVNDDEEVSRGIATLLIPVAGPYVAIGALGANGAGAFWLSANGVVQTAGAILMAAAFAHEDLYLQRQESPSWVDVALRPEINVGPFGGSLRWKF
;
A
#
# COMPACT_ATOMS: atom_id res chain seq x y z
N MET A 1 13.78 -31.96 -10.45
CA MET A 1 13.48 -30.53 -10.26
C MET A 1 12.96 -29.97 -11.58
N ARG A 2 11.63 -29.87 -11.76
CA ARG A 2 11.01 -29.28 -12.96
C ARG A 2 10.60 -27.85 -12.61
N GLY A 3 11.40 -26.87 -13.03
CA GLY A 3 11.15 -25.44 -12.81
C GLY A 3 9.97 -24.96 -13.64
N ALA A 4 9.06 -24.23 -13.01
CA ALA A 4 7.84 -23.72 -13.60
C ALA A 4 8.14 -22.60 -14.64
N PRO A 5 7.92 -22.82 -15.95
CA PRO A 5 8.25 -21.86 -17.00
C PRO A 5 7.27 -20.67 -17.12
N GLY A 6 6.28 -20.56 -16.22
CA GLY A 6 5.19 -19.58 -16.32
C GLY A 6 5.57 -18.16 -15.88
N VAL A 7 6.45 -18.01 -14.88
CA VAL A 7 6.73 -16.71 -14.25
C VAL A 7 7.60 -15.82 -15.15
N VAL A 8 8.50 -16.42 -15.93
CA VAL A 8 9.40 -15.69 -16.84
C VAL A 8 8.64 -15.13 -18.05
N ARG A 9 7.61 -15.83 -18.53
CA ARG A 9 6.78 -15.36 -19.67
C ARG A 9 5.85 -14.21 -19.31
N ALA A 10 5.36 -14.16 -18.07
CA ALA A 10 4.51 -13.05 -17.61
C ALA A 10 5.28 -11.71 -17.53
N LEU A 11 6.55 -11.75 -17.10
CA LEU A 11 7.42 -10.57 -17.01
C LEU A 11 7.80 -9.99 -18.38
N THR A 12 7.98 -10.84 -19.41
CA THR A 12 8.28 -10.38 -20.78
C THR A 12 7.11 -9.66 -21.45
N HIS A 13 5.85 -10.02 -21.12
CA HIS A 13 4.68 -9.35 -21.73
C HIS A 13 4.37 -8.00 -21.09
N VAL A 14 4.62 -7.83 -19.79
CA VAL A 14 4.45 -6.52 -19.11
C VAL A 14 5.50 -5.51 -19.59
N GLY A 15 6.75 -5.92 -19.78
CA GLY A 15 7.80 -5.06 -20.35
C GLY A 15 7.50 -4.60 -21.79
N ALA A 16 6.91 -5.47 -22.61
CA ALA A 16 6.53 -5.13 -23.98
C ALA A 16 5.34 -4.14 -24.05
N LEU A 17 4.40 -4.20 -23.10
CA LEU A 17 3.26 -3.27 -23.03
C LEU A 17 3.67 -1.88 -22.55
N VAL A 18 4.62 -1.80 -21.60
CA VAL A 18 5.20 -0.52 -21.14
C VAL A 18 6.11 0.08 -22.22
N GLY A 19 6.90 -0.75 -22.92
CA GLY A 19 7.72 -0.32 -24.06
C GLY A 19 6.87 0.19 -25.24
N ALA A 20 5.74 -0.46 -25.54
CA ALA A 20 4.83 -0.01 -26.58
C ALA A 20 4.12 1.31 -26.25
N LEU A 21 3.82 1.57 -24.96
CA LEU A 21 3.21 2.85 -24.53
C LEU A 21 4.22 4.02 -24.59
N VAL A 22 5.50 3.75 -24.33
CA VAL A 22 6.58 4.75 -24.44
C VAL A 22 6.97 5.02 -25.90
N VAL A 23 6.92 4.02 -26.78
CA VAL A 23 7.33 4.17 -28.19
C VAL A 23 6.24 4.75 -29.10
N LEU A 24 4.94 4.65 -28.76
CA LEU A 24 3.88 5.27 -29.56
C LEU A 24 3.64 6.78 -29.29
N SER A 25 4.42 7.40 -28.39
CA SER A 25 4.22 8.81 -27.97
C SER A 25 5.11 9.84 -28.69
N ALA A 26 5.90 9.43 -29.69
CA ALA A 26 6.64 10.35 -30.56
C ALA A 26 6.27 10.02 -32.02
N PRO A 27 5.51 10.89 -32.73
CA PRO A 27 5.84 12.30 -32.90
C PRO A 27 4.60 13.23 -32.84
N ALA A 28 4.48 14.03 -31.79
CA ALA A 28 3.57 15.18 -31.76
C ALA A 28 4.29 16.50 -31.42
N LEU A 29 5.62 16.53 -31.55
CA LEU A 29 6.46 17.70 -31.27
C LEU A 29 6.89 18.45 -32.54
N ALA A 30 6.15 18.34 -33.64
CA ALA A 30 6.50 19.02 -34.90
C ALA A 30 5.30 19.60 -35.65
N GLN A 31 4.29 20.10 -34.94
CA GLN A 31 3.39 21.10 -35.52
C GLN A 31 3.75 22.46 -34.93
N GLU A 32 4.59 23.18 -35.66
CA GLU A 32 4.80 24.60 -35.46
C GLU A 32 3.46 25.30 -35.69
N ALA A 33 2.79 25.63 -34.60
CA ALA A 33 1.56 26.41 -34.64
C ALA A 33 1.90 27.79 -35.22
N PRO A 34 1.06 28.34 -36.11
CA PRO A 34 1.28 29.69 -36.65
C PRO A 34 1.40 30.69 -35.48
N ALA A 35 2.39 31.58 -35.58
CA ALA A 35 2.68 32.59 -34.57
C ALA A 35 1.38 33.33 -34.18
N PRO A 36 0.93 33.24 -32.91
CA PRO A 36 -0.22 33.99 -32.45
C PRO A 36 0.08 35.49 -32.62
N GLY A 37 -0.83 36.22 -33.28
CA GLY A 37 -0.76 37.68 -33.31
C GLY A 37 -0.67 38.21 -31.88
N VAL A 38 0.26 39.14 -31.64
CA VAL A 38 0.57 39.70 -30.32
C VAL A 38 -0.73 40.19 -29.68
N PRO A 39 -1.25 39.53 -28.62
CA PRO A 39 -2.42 40.03 -27.92
C PRO A 39 -2.03 41.36 -27.28
N ALA A 40 -2.91 42.36 -27.38
CA ALA A 40 -2.74 43.61 -26.67
C ALA A 40 -2.52 43.32 -25.18
N THR A 41 -1.48 43.92 -24.59
CA THR A 41 -1.11 43.74 -23.18
C THR A 41 -2.34 43.99 -22.31
N PRO A 42 -2.88 42.96 -21.64
CA PRO A 42 -4.01 43.15 -20.74
C PRO A 42 -3.62 44.14 -19.65
N ALA A 43 -4.52 45.07 -19.33
CA ALA A 43 -4.31 45.97 -18.20
C ALA A 43 -3.98 45.14 -16.94
N ALA A 44 -2.98 45.60 -16.16
CA ALA A 44 -2.55 44.89 -14.97
C ALA A 44 -3.77 44.62 -14.07
N PRO A 45 -4.04 43.35 -13.71
CA PRO A 45 -5.15 43.02 -12.85
C PRO A 45 -4.98 43.75 -11.52
N VAL A 46 -6.04 44.44 -11.08
CA VAL A 46 -6.06 45.06 -9.76
C VAL A 46 -5.81 43.96 -8.74
N ALA A 47 -4.78 44.15 -7.90
CA ALA A 47 -4.43 43.17 -6.87
C ALA A 47 -5.67 42.88 -6.02
N PRO A 48 -6.10 41.61 -5.90
CA PRO A 48 -7.20 41.25 -5.01
C PRO A 48 -6.87 41.73 -3.61
N ALA A 49 -7.85 42.29 -2.91
CA ALA A 49 -7.70 42.58 -1.49
C ALA A 49 -7.27 41.31 -0.77
N ALA A 50 -6.25 41.43 0.10
CA ALA A 50 -5.78 40.30 0.89
C ALA A 50 -6.97 39.67 1.63
N PRO A 51 -7.19 38.35 1.51
CA PRO A 51 -8.25 37.67 2.25
C PRO A 51 -8.10 37.98 3.74
N ALA A 52 -9.20 38.28 4.41
CA ALA A 52 -9.20 38.38 5.87
C ALA A 52 -8.66 37.07 6.45
N ALA A 53 -7.76 37.19 7.43
CA ALA A 53 -7.22 36.02 8.12
C ALA A 53 -8.39 35.17 8.66
N PRO A 54 -8.40 33.85 8.40
CA PRO A 54 -9.42 32.97 8.95
C PRO A 54 -9.46 33.11 10.47
N ALA A 55 -10.66 33.19 11.04
CA ALA A 55 -10.82 33.12 12.49
C ALA A 55 -10.21 31.80 12.98
N ALA A 56 -9.44 31.88 14.07
CA ALA A 56 -8.86 30.69 14.69
C ALA A 56 -9.99 29.70 15.05
N PRO A 57 -9.85 28.40 14.71
CA PRO A 57 -10.83 27.40 15.09
C PRO A 57 -11.03 27.40 16.60
N ALA A 58 -12.28 27.30 17.05
CA ALA A 58 -12.56 27.05 18.46
C ALA A 58 -11.88 25.74 18.88
N ALA A 59 -11.28 25.73 20.06
CA ALA A 59 -10.69 24.52 20.62
C ALA A 59 -11.78 23.44 20.75
N PRO A 60 -11.52 22.19 20.34
CA PRO A 60 -12.45 21.09 20.53
C PRO A 60 -12.81 20.94 22.01
N ALA A 61 -14.09 20.70 22.29
CA ALA A 61 -14.51 20.29 23.63
C ALA A 61 -13.79 18.98 24.00
N ALA A 62 -13.32 18.88 25.25
CA ALA A 62 -12.75 17.64 25.75
C ALA A 62 -13.82 16.54 25.70
N PRO A 63 -13.50 15.35 25.18
CA PRO A 63 -14.44 14.23 25.19
C PRO A 63 -14.74 13.83 26.64
N ASP A 64 -16.01 13.48 26.89
CA ASP A 64 -16.43 12.90 28.16
C ASP A 64 -15.68 11.59 28.42
N ALA A 65 -15.33 11.35 29.69
CA ALA A 65 -14.71 10.11 30.10
C ALA A 65 -15.66 8.92 29.83
N PRO A 66 -15.19 7.82 29.25
CA PRO A 66 -15.99 6.62 29.07
C PRO A 66 -16.53 6.12 30.41
N ALA A 67 -17.82 5.75 30.45
CA ALA A 67 -18.39 5.06 31.58
C ALA A 67 -17.63 3.74 31.84
N ALA A 68 -17.38 3.43 33.11
CA ALA A 68 -16.76 2.17 33.50
C ALA A 68 -17.66 0.99 33.04
N PRO A 69 -17.09 -0.07 32.46
CA PRO A 69 -17.87 -1.25 32.09
C PRO A 69 -18.48 -1.90 33.33
N ASP A 70 -19.75 -2.31 33.23
CA ASP A 70 -20.38 -3.12 34.26
C ASP A 70 -19.64 -4.46 34.41
N ALA A 71 -19.48 -4.90 35.67
CA ALA A 71 -18.89 -6.18 35.97
C ALA A 71 -19.76 -7.32 35.39
N PRO A 72 -19.18 -8.35 34.75
CA PRO A 72 -19.94 -9.49 34.25
C PRO A 72 -20.70 -10.17 35.39
N ALA A 73 -22.02 -10.32 35.23
CA ALA A 73 -22.82 -11.11 36.15
C ALA A 73 -22.34 -12.57 36.12
N VAL A 74 -22.01 -13.11 37.30
CA VAL A 74 -21.66 -14.52 37.46
C VAL A 74 -22.94 -15.35 37.22
N PRO A 75 -22.95 -16.29 36.27
CA PRO A 75 -24.10 -17.15 36.08
C PRO A 75 -24.22 -18.13 37.25
N GLU A 76 -25.23 -17.94 38.10
CA GLU A 76 -25.67 -18.92 39.08
C GLU A 76 -26.43 -20.04 38.36
N GLY A 77 -25.83 -21.23 38.30
CA GLY A 77 -26.52 -22.42 37.78
C GLY A 77 -25.68 -23.34 36.90
N ALA A 78 -24.45 -23.67 37.30
CA ALA A 78 -23.81 -24.87 36.77
C ALA A 78 -24.37 -26.08 37.53
N ALA A 79 -25.35 -26.76 36.94
CA ALA A 79 -25.78 -28.08 37.40
C ALA A 79 -24.56 -29.02 37.47
N PRO A 80 -24.45 -29.89 38.49
CA PRO A 80 -23.39 -30.90 38.52
C PRO A 80 -23.53 -31.79 37.29
N LEU A 81 -22.50 -31.80 36.45
CA LEU A 81 -22.46 -32.63 35.26
C LEU A 81 -22.59 -34.12 35.66
N PRO A 82 -23.42 -34.91 34.96
CA PRO A 82 -23.59 -36.33 35.26
C PRO A 82 -22.27 -37.08 35.02
N SER A 83 -21.78 -37.73 36.07
CA SER A 83 -20.54 -38.49 36.16
C SER A 83 -20.62 -39.83 35.43
N GLY A 84 -20.83 -39.81 34.10
CA GLY A 84 -21.02 -41.03 33.30
C GLY A 84 -20.42 -41.04 31.89
N TRP A 85 -19.82 -39.94 31.42
CA TRP A 85 -19.41 -39.80 30.01
C TRP A 85 -17.88 -39.86 29.79
N TYR A 86 -17.20 -40.81 30.45
CA TYR A 86 -15.91 -41.32 29.95
C TYR A 86 -16.20 -42.44 28.95
N GLY A 87 -16.66 -42.08 27.76
CA GLY A 87 -16.96 -43.04 26.70
C GLY A 87 -17.34 -42.33 25.42
N GLY A 88 -16.34 -42.03 24.59
CA GLY A 88 -16.54 -41.50 23.24
C GLY A 88 -16.93 -40.02 23.22
N SER A 89 -15.93 -39.15 23.21
CA SER A 89 -16.11 -37.77 22.77
C SER A 89 -16.44 -37.78 21.27
N GLU A 90 -17.72 -37.97 20.94
CA GLU A 90 -18.31 -37.48 19.71
C GLU A 90 -18.34 -35.95 19.81
N THR A 91 -17.17 -35.34 19.60
CA THR A 91 -17.14 -33.94 19.24
C THR A 91 -17.93 -33.78 17.93
N PRO A 92 -18.81 -32.77 17.78
CA PRO A 92 -19.43 -32.43 16.50
C PRO A 92 -18.41 -32.01 15.42
N TRP A 93 -17.12 -32.03 15.76
CA TRP A 93 -15.99 -31.86 14.86
C TRP A 93 -15.97 -32.99 13.82
N ARG A 94 -16.62 -32.73 12.68
CA ARG A 94 -16.64 -33.61 11.51
C ARG A 94 -15.51 -33.32 10.53
N GLY A 95 -14.48 -32.60 10.94
CA GLY A 95 -13.27 -32.51 10.13
C GLY A 95 -12.29 -33.65 10.45
N PRO A 96 -11.41 -33.97 9.50
CA PRO A 96 -10.49 -35.09 9.64
C PRO A 96 -9.66 -34.94 10.92
N PRO A 97 -9.37 -36.04 11.66
CA PRO A 97 -8.46 -35.97 12.80
C PRO A 97 -7.17 -35.29 12.34
N PRO A 98 -6.61 -34.34 13.11
CA PRO A 98 -5.40 -33.63 12.71
C PRO A 98 -4.39 -34.70 12.35
N SER A 99 -4.06 -34.76 11.07
CA SER A 99 -3.18 -35.77 10.53
C SER A 99 -1.90 -35.67 11.34
N ARG A 100 -1.48 -36.78 11.97
CA ARG A 100 -0.20 -36.89 12.69
C ARG A 100 0.96 -36.86 11.71
N LEU A 101 0.92 -35.92 10.77
CA LEU A 101 2.05 -35.63 9.93
C LEU A 101 3.18 -35.18 10.86
N PRO A 102 4.40 -35.67 10.63
CA PRO A 102 5.58 -35.19 11.33
C PRO A 102 5.61 -33.65 11.37
N SER A 103 6.16 -33.06 12.43
CA SER A 103 6.19 -31.60 12.61
C SER A 103 6.79 -30.83 11.43
N TRP A 104 7.70 -31.45 10.67
CA TRP A 104 8.32 -30.91 9.47
C TRP A 104 7.39 -30.86 8.24
N MET A 105 6.30 -31.62 8.24
CA MET A 105 5.28 -31.64 7.17
C MET A 105 4.15 -30.64 7.41
N ASN A 106 4.01 -30.11 8.63
CA ASN A 106 2.97 -29.13 8.93
C ASN A 106 3.37 -27.78 8.28
N PRO A 107 2.54 -27.18 7.41
CA PRO A 107 2.88 -25.91 6.77
C PRO A 107 3.11 -24.81 7.81
N GLN A 108 4.08 -23.92 7.56
CA GLN A 108 4.36 -22.79 8.47
C GLN A 108 3.23 -21.75 8.50
N ARG A 109 2.38 -21.73 7.47
CA ARG A 109 1.28 -20.79 7.30
C ARG A 109 0.03 -21.55 6.86
N LEU A 110 -1.06 -21.32 7.57
CA LEU A 110 -2.41 -21.75 7.19
C LEU A 110 -3.24 -20.52 6.85
N GLU A 111 -4.09 -20.64 5.84
CA GLU A 111 -5.12 -19.63 5.56
C GLU A 111 -6.16 -19.68 6.68
N TYR A 112 -6.62 -18.51 7.13
CA TYR A 112 -7.62 -18.39 8.19
C TYR A 112 -8.90 -17.84 7.58
N GLU A 113 -10.00 -18.56 7.76
CA GLU A 113 -11.33 -18.02 7.47
C GLU A 113 -11.99 -17.58 8.80
N GLU A 114 -12.66 -16.45 8.77
CA GLU A 114 -13.30 -15.89 9.97
C GLU A 114 -14.33 -16.89 10.52
N GLY A 115 -14.16 -17.30 11.78
CA GLY A 115 -15.00 -18.31 12.43
C GLY A 115 -14.38 -19.71 12.47
N ASP A 116 -13.28 -19.96 11.75
CA ASP A 116 -12.56 -21.22 11.90
C ASP A 116 -11.86 -21.29 13.27
N PRO A 117 -11.85 -22.46 13.94
CA PRO A 117 -11.14 -22.63 15.19
C PRO A 117 -9.63 -22.62 14.96
N ILE A 118 -8.90 -21.89 15.81
CA ILE A 118 -7.45 -21.78 15.74
C ILE A 118 -6.81 -23.11 16.20
N PRO A 119 -6.03 -23.81 15.35
CA PRO A 119 -5.36 -25.04 15.74
C PRO A 119 -4.30 -24.80 16.84
N PRO A 120 -4.03 -25.80 17.70
CA PRO A 120 -2.97 -25.69 18.70
C PRO A 120 -1.63 -25.35 18.06
N ARG A 121 -0.89 -24.42 18.67
CA ARG A 121 0.43 -23.91 18.22
C ARG A 121 0.40 -23.00 16.98
N TYR A 122 -0.76 -22.54 16.57
CA TYR A 122 -0.87 -21.45 15.60
C TYR A 122 -1.33 -20.18 16.33
N ALA A 123 -0.84 -19.03 15.88
CA ALA A 123 -1.34 -17.74 16.30
C ALA A 123 -1.89 -17.00 15.10
N LEU A 124 -2.94 -16.23 15.35
CA LEU A 124 -3.47 -15.29 14.37
C LEU A 124 -2.45 -14.16 14.17
N VAL A 125 -2.04 -13.95 12.93
CA VAL A 125 -1.14 -12.86 12.54
C VAL A 125 -1.79 -12.09 11.40
N THR A 126 -1.76 -10.76 11.51
CA THR A 126 -2.25 -9.86 10.46
C THR A 126 -1.11 -9.48 9.53
N ARG A 127 -1.40 -9.33 8.23
CA ARG A 127 -0.46 -8.75 7.26
C ARG A 127 -1.19 -7.87 6.25
N PRO A 128 -0.52 -6.88 5.65
CA PRO A 128 -1.04 -6.16 4.49
C PRO A 128 -1.37 -7.12 3.34
N ASN A 129 -2.47 -6.87 2.64
CA ASN A 129 -2.86 -7.68 1.48
C ASN A 129 -1.80 -7.56 0.38
N ARG A 130 -1.02 -8.63 0.20
CA ARG A 130 0.12 -8.62 -0.72
C ARG A 130 -0.28 -8.39 -2.17
N LYS A 131 -1.49 -8.81 -2.56
CA LYS A 131 -1.98 -8.66 -3.94
C LYS A 131 -2.25 -7.20 -4.23
N LEU A 132 -2.97 -6.51 -3.34
CA LEU A 132 -3.22 -5.07 -3.45
C LEU A 132 -1.93 -4.26 -3.37
N LEU A 133 -1.02 -4.60 -2.45
CA LEU A 133 0.25 -3.89 -2.30
C LEU A 133 1.11 -4.01 -3.55
N THR A 134 1.25 -5.23 -4.09
CA THR A 134 2.02 -5.49 -5.30
C THR A 134 1.39 -4.80 -6.51
N GLY A 135 0.05 -4.89 -6.64
CA GLY A 135 -0.68 -4.19 -7.69
C GLY A 135 -0.49 -2.68 -7.63
N GLY A 136 -0.71 -2.08 -6.44
CA GLY A 136 -0.51 -0.66 -6.21
C GLY A 136 0.91 -0.19 -6.50
N MET A 137 1.93 -0.94 -6.04
CA MET A 137 3.33 -0.63 -6.35
C MET A 137 3.62 -0.64 -7.84
N ILE A 138 3.15 -1.65 -8.60
CA ILE A 138 3.39 -1.72 -10.04
C ILE A 138 2.69 -0.56 -10.75
N THR A 139 1.41 -0.35 -10.45
CA THR A 139 0.59 0.72 -11.05
C THR A 139 1.13 2.11 -10.73
N PHE A 140 1.73 2.31 -9.55
CA PHE A 140 2.35 3.58 -9.16
C PHE A 140 3.76 3.78 -9.74
N MET A 141 4.65 2.79 -9.56
CA MET A 141 6.08 2.94 -9.85
C MET A 141 6.39 2.98 -11.35
N VAL A 142 5.68 2.21 -12.17
CA VAL A 142 5.93 2.17 -13.62
C VAL A 142 5.75 3.56 -14.27
N PRO A 143 4.60 4.23 -14.15
CA PRO A 143 4.43 5.57 -14.72
C PRO A 143 5.28 6.64 -14.01
N TYR A 144 5.56 6.46 -12.72
CA TYR A 144 6.44 7.38 -11.99
C TYR A 144 7.88 7.33 -12.52
N VAL A 145 8.46 6.14 -12.68
CA VAL A 145 9.81 5.97 -13.25
C VAL A 145 9.87 6.48 -14.68
N ALA A 146 8.84 6.25 -15.50
CA ALA A 146 8.75 6.84 -16.83
C ALA A 146 8.79 8.38 -16.77
N SER A 147 8.09 8.98 -15.80
CA SER A 147 8.11 10.44 -15.58
C SER A 147 9.50 10.94 -15.16
N VAL A 148 10.19 10.21 -14.27
CA VAL A 148 11.58 10.52 -13.87
C VAL A 148 12.53 10.44 -15.07
N VAL A 149 12.40 9.43 -15.93
CA VAL A 149 13.25 9.26 -17.12
C VAL A 149 13.03 10.40 -18.10
N VAL A 150 11.78 10.70 -18.47
CA VAL A 150 11.44 11.84 -19.35
C VAL A 150 11.94 13.15 -18.76
N SER A 151 11.77 13.33 -17.45
CA SER A 151 12.25 14.51 -16.74
C SER A 151 13.76 14.66 -16.81
N THR A 152 14.50 13.57 -16.59
CA THR A 152 15.96 13.53 -16.67
C THR A 152 16.45 13.86 -18.07
N PHE A 153 15.82 13.30 -19.13
CA PHE A 153 16.20 13.61 -20.51
C PHE A 153 16.02 15.09 -20.86
N ALA A 154 14.92 15.71 -20.41
CA ALA A 154 14.72 17.13 -20.61
C ALA A 154 15.75 17.98 -19.86
N LEU A 155 16.11 17.62 -18.62
CA LEU A 155 17.13 18.33 -17.84
C LEU A 155 18.52 18.28 -18.49
N VAL A 156 18.86 17.19 -19.18
CA VAL A 156 20.17 17.03 -19.83
C VAL A 156 20.29 17.80 -21.15
N ASN A 157 19.17 18.19 -21.77
CA ASN A 157 19.18 18.92 -23.04
C ASN A 157 19.27 20.46 -22.88
N ASP A 158 19.55 20.97 -21.68
CA ASP A 158 19.82 22.40 -21.36
C ASP A 158 18.74 23.41 -21.81
N ASP A 159 17.48 22.97 -21.86
CA ASP A 159 16.37 23.81 -22.26
C ASP A 159 15.73 24.45 -21.00
N GLU A 160 16.19 25.66 -20.62
CA GLU A 160 15.89 26.30 -19.32
C GLU A 160 14.39 26.52 -19.06
N GLU A 161 13.61 26.79 -20.10
CA GLU A 161 12.17 27.03 -19.99
C GLU A 161 11.40 25.72 -19.73
N VAL A 162 11.86 24.65 -20.38
CA VAL A 162 11.33 23.29 -20.25
C VAL A 162 11.75 22.66 -18.90
N SER A 163 12.97 22.91 -18.45
CA SER A 163 13.55 22.41 -17.19
C SER A 163 12.71 22.76 -15.95
N ARG A 164 12.23 24.02 -15.85
CA ARG A 164 11.41 24.47 -14.71
C ARG A 164 10.03 23.81 -14.65
N GLY A 165 9.38 23.60 -15.80
CA GLY A 165 8.10 22.88 -15.88
C GLY A 165 8.24 21.37 -15.66
N ILE A 166 9.44 20.85 -15.87
CA ILE A 166 9.73 19.41 -15.78
C ILE A 166 10.25 18.98 -14.42
N ALA A 167 10.85 19.89 -13.65
CA ALA A 167 11.19 19.62 -12.24
C ALA A 167 9.95 19.24 -11.41
N THR A 168 8.77 19.78 -11.75
CA THR A 168 7.54 19.43 -11.03
C THR A 168 7.06 17.99 -11.26
N LEU A 169 7.45 17.34 -12.37
CA LEU A 169 7.13 15.92 -12.63
C LEU A 169 7.80 14.96 -11.62
N LEU A 170 8.82 15.40 -10.89
CA LEU A 170 9.45 14.62 -9.82
C LEU A 170 8.59 14.52 -8.56
N ILE A 171 7.55 15.34 -8.42
CA ILE A 171 6.61 15.23 -7.32
C ILE A 171 5.61 14.11 -7.68
N PRO A 172 5.63 12.97 -6.98
CA PRO A 172 4.70 11.88 -7.28
C PRO A 172 3.25 12.34 -7.11
N VAL A 173 2.34 11.82 -7.93
CA VAL A 173 0.90 12.11 -7.94
C VAL A 173 0.54 13.53 -8.38
N ALA A 174 1.11 14.56 -7.73
CA ALA A 174 0.80 15.97 -8.02
C ALA A 174 1.54 16.50 -9.27
N GLY A 175 2.75 15.99 -9.53
CA GLY A 175 3.64 16.49 -10.58
C GLY A 175 3.03 16.50 -11.98
N PRO A 176 2.35 15.43 -12.43
CA PRO A 176 1.68 15.42 -13.73
C PRO A 176 0.63 16.53 -13.88
N TYR A 177 -0.11 16.88 -12.82
CA TYR A 177 -1.14 17.93 -12.88
C TYR A 177 -0.53 19.34 -12.90
N VAL A 178 0.52 19.56 -12.11
CA VAL A 178 1.25 20.84 -12.11
C VAL A 178 1.93 21.06 -13.46
N ALA A 179 2.48 20.00 -14.06
CA ALA A 179 3.15 20.05 -15.35
C ALA A 179 2.21 20.48 -16.51
N ILE A 180 0.90 20.17 -16.45
CA ILE A 180 -0.05 20.62 -17.48
C ILE A 180 -0.07 22.14 -17.57
N GLY A 181 -0.15 22.82 -16.42
CA GLY A 181 -0.14 24.27 -16.35
C GLY A 181 1.23 24.87 -16.64
N ALA A 182 2.29 24.26 -16.11
CA ALA A 182 3.65 24.77 -16.26
C ALA A 182 4.19 24.65 -17.70
N LEU A 183 3.82 23.60 -18.44
CA LEU A 183 4.27 23.35 -19.80
C LEU A 183 3.31 23.90 -20.87
N GLY A 184 2.20 24.52 -20.48
CA GLY A 184 1.15 24.92 -21.43
C GLY A 184 0.66 23.74 -22.27
N ALA A 185 0.65 22.53 -21.70
CA ALA A 185 0.33 21.32 -22.44
C ALA A 185 -1.12 21.39 -22.91
N ASN A 186 -1.35 21.19 -24.22
CA ASN A 186 -2.67 21.20 -24.83
C ASN A 186 -2.92 19.89 -25.59
N GLY A 187 -4.19 19.55 -25.80
CA GLY A 187 -4.60 18.38 -26.57
C GLY A 187 -4.03 17.08 -25.99
N ALA A 188 -3.25 16.36 -26.80
CA ALA A 188 -2.69 15.06 -26.45
C ALA A 188 -1.76 15.11 -25.23
N GLY A 189 -0.95 16.16 -25.08
CA GLY A 189 -0.01 16.30 -23.95
C GLY A 189 -0.73 16.40 -22.60
N ALA A 190 -1.77 17.25 -22.53
CA ALA A 190 -2.60 17.38 -21.34
C ALA A 190 -3.36 16.08 -21.01
N PHE A 191 -3.87 15.41 -22.04
CA PHE A 191 -4.53 14.11 -21.88
C PHE A 191 -3.57 13.07 -21.28
N TRP A 192 -2.36 12.91 -21.82
CA TRP A 192 -1.40 11.93 -21.31
C TRP A 192 -0.90 12.25 -19.90
N LEU A 193 -0.66 13.53 -19.58
CA LEU A 193 -0.28 13.95 -18.24
C LEU A 193 -1.40 13.70 -17.21
N SER A 194 -2.65 14.01 -17.56
CA SER A 194 -3.79 13.74 -16.68
C SER A 194 -4.03 12.24 -16.48
N ALA A 195 -3.95 11.45 -17.55
CA ALA A 195 -4.01 9.99 -17.48
C ALA A 195 -2.90 9.42 -16.58
N ASN A 196 -1.67 9.92 -16.72
CA ASN A 196 -0.53 9.53 -15.86
C ASN A 196 -0.81 9.86 -14.38
N GLY A 197 -1.27 11.08 -14.08
CA GLY A 197 -1.67 11.47 -12.73
C GLY A 197 -2.76 10.58 -12.12
N VAL A 198 -3.79 10.23 -12.91
CA VAL A 198 -4.88 9.34 -12.47
C VAL A 198 -4.35 7.94 -12.16
N VAL A 199 -3.49 7.38 -13.02
CA VAL A 199 -2.91 6.06 -12.81
C VAL A 199 -2.00 6.04 -11.57
N GLN A 200 -1.14 7.05 -11.38
CA GLN A 200 -0.34 7.16 -10.16
C GLN A 200 -1.23 7.26 -8.92
N THR A 201 -2.29 8.06 -8.95
CA THR A 201 -3.26 8.19 -7.85
C THR A 201 -3.92 6.85 -7.54
N ALA A 202 -4.39 6.12 -8.56
CA ALA A 202 -5.00 4.80 -8.39
C ALA A 202 -4.02 3.79 -7.79
N GLY A 203 -2.75 3.79 -8.23
CA GLY A 203 -1.70 2.95 -7.65
C GLY A 203 -1.45 3.26 -6.17
N ALA A 204 -1.40 4.55 -5.82
CA ALA A 204 -1.24 4.99 -4.44
C ALA A 204 -2.44 4.58 -3.55
N ILE A 205 -3.67 4.71 -4.07
CA ILE A 205 -4.89 4.27 -3.38
C ILE A 205 -4.86 2.75 -3.16
N LEU A 206 -4.47 1.96 -4.17
CA LEU A 206 -4.36 0.51 -4.03
C LEU A 206 -3.32 0.11 -2.97
N MET A 207 -2.19 0.82 -2.92
CA MET A 207 -1.18 0.61 -1.90
C MET A 207 -1.70 0.95 -0.50
N ALA A 208 -2.43 2.06 -0.33
CA ALA A 208 -3.07 2.41 0.95
C ALA A 208 -4.15 1.38 1.34
N ALA A 209 -4.97 0.95 0.38
CA ALA A 209 -5.98 -0.08 0.57
C ALA A 209 -5.36 -1.42 0.99
N ALA A 210 -4.13 -1.71 0.57
CA ALA A 210 -3.41 -2.91 1.00
C ALA A 210 -3.10 -2.93 2.51
N PHE A 211 -2.92 -1.75 3.13
CA PHE A 211 -2.74 -1.65 4.58
C PHE A 211 -4.07 -1.61 5.33
N ALA A 212 -5.13 -1.11 4.69
CA ALA A 212 -6.48 -1.13 5.27
C ALA A 212 -7.15 -2.51 5.19
N HIS A 213 -6.75 -3.34 4.22
CA HIS A 213 -7.25 -4.70 4.06
C HIS A 213 -6.19 -5.69 4.55
N GLU A 214 -6.37 -6.15 5.78
CA GLU A 214 -5.46 -7.10 6.41
C GLU A 214 -5.89 -8.54 6.06
N ASP A 215 -4.95 -9.34 5.55
CA ASP A 215 -5.16 -10.78 5.41
C ASP A 215 -4.84 -11.44 6.76
N LEU A 216 -5.81 -12.13 7.34
CA LEU A 216 -5.59 -12.99 8.50
C LEU A 216 -4.98 -14.32 8.03
N TYR A 217 -3.91 -14.73 8.70
CA TYR A 217 -3.37 -16.07 8.51
C TYR A 217 -2.87 -16.64 9.83
N LEU A 218 -2.91 -17.95 9.91
CA LEU A 218 -2.38 -18.68 11.04
C LEU A 218 -0.91 -18.94 10.82
N GLN A 219 -0.07 -18.37 11.66
CA GLN A 219 1.35 -18.66 11.66
C GLN A 219 1.67 -19.66 12.76
N ARG A 220 2.43 -20.71 12.42
CA ARG A 220 2.91 -21.65 13.42
C ARG A 220 3.83 -20.89 14.38
N GLN A 221 3.44 -20.84 15.64
CA GLN A 221 4.32 -20.40 16.72
C GLN A 221 5.29 -21.54 16.97
N GLU A 222 6.53 -21.36 16.54
CA GLU A 222 7.60 -22.21 17.04
C GLU A 222 7.71 -21.87 18.52
N SER A 223 7.17 -22.74 19.39
CA SER A 223 7.37 -22.61 20.83
C SER A 223 8.86 -22.44 21.00
N PRO A 224 9.32 -21.26 21.42
CA PRO A 224 10.74 -21.00 21.37
C PRO A 224 11.37 -22.03 22.29
N SER A 225 12.33 -22.79 21.76
CA SER A 225 13.08 -23.69 22.61
C SER A 225 13.66 -22.81 23.72
N TRP A 226 13.64 -23.27 24.96
CA TRP A 226 14.17 -22.49 26.09
C TRP A 226 15.61 -22.01 25.83
N VAL A 227 16.34 -22.73 24.95
CA VAL A 227 17.65 -22.37 24.41
C VAL A 227 17.61 -21.18 23.45
N ASP A 228 16.61 -21.09 22.57
CA ASP A 228 16.42 -19.98 21.61
C ASP A 228 16.00 -18.66 22.29
N VAL A 229 15.21 -18.72 23.36
CA VAL A 229 14.78 -17.49 24.10
C VAL A 229 15.97 -16.82 24.78
N ALA A 230 16.91 -17.60 25.32
CA ALA A 230 18.06 -17.08 26.02
C ALA A 230 19.12 -16.43 25.09
N LEU A 231 19.06 -16.69 23.78
CA LEU A 231 20.10 -16.29 22.83
C LEU A 231 19.66 -15.25 21.80
N ARG A 232 18.37 -14.91 21.71
CA ARG A 232 17.88 -13.91 20.75
C ARG A 232 17.77 -12.53 21.39
N PRO A 233 18.64 -11.57 21.04
CA PRO A 233 18.44 -10.21 21.49
C PRO A 233 17.18 -9.63 20.84
N GLU A 234 16.34 -8.97 21.64
CA GLU A 234 15.18 -8.23 21.14
C GLU A 234 15.70 -6.96 20.45
N ILE A 235 15.53 -6.90 19.14
CA ILE A 235 15.84 -5.71 18.32
C ILE A 235 14.52 -5.00 18.05
N ASN A 236 14.30 -3.85 18.67
CA ASN A 236 13.23 -2.94 18.27
C ASN A 236 13.83 -1.86 17.38
N VAL A 237 13.30 -1.70 16.15
CA VAL A 237 13.69 -0.62 15.24
C VAL A 237 12.49 0.30 15.07
N GLY A 238 12.62 1.54 15.50
CA GLY A 238 11.63 2.60 15.33
C GLY A 238 12.16 3.72 14.42
N PRO A 239 11.28 4.62 13.97
CA PRO A 239 11.63 5.73 13.07
C PRO A 239 12.69 6.69 13.62
N PHE A 240 12.96 6.67 14.93
CA PHE A 240 13.94 7.52 15.59
C PHE A 240 15.06 6.76 16.33
N GLY A 241 15.22 5.45 16.07
CA GLY A 241 16.33 4.67 16.66
C GLY A 241 16.04 3.18 16.80
N GLY A 242 17.10 2.42 17.10
CA GLY A 242 17.02 0.99 17.41
C GLY A 242 17.44 0.71 18.85
N SER A 243 16.73 -0.18 19.56
CA SER A 243 17.14 -0.69 20.87
C SER A 243 17.41 -2.18 20.81
N LEU A 244 18.54 -2.61 21.40
CA LEU A 244 18.93 -4.00 21.57
C LEU A 244 18.76 -4.38 23.04
N ARG A 245 17.92 -5.37 23.35
CA ARG A 245 17.71 -5.85 24.72
C ARG A 245 18.08 -7.33 24.83
N TRP A 246 19.08 -7.63 25.67
CA TRP A 246 19.45 -8.99 26.03
C TRP A 246 18.70 -9.41 27.29
N LYS A 247 18.12 -10.61 27.31
CA LYS A 247 17.49 -11.21 28.49
C LYS A 247 18.38 -12.38 28.92
N PHE A 248 18.93 -12.28 30.12
CA PHE A 248 19.76 -13.31 30.77
C PHE A 248 18.96 -13.93 31.92
#